data_AF-A0A1U6I7L3-F1
#
_entry.id   AF-A0A1U6I7L3-F1
#
_cell.length_a   1.000
_cell.length_b   1.000
_cell.length_c   1.000
_cell.angle_alpha   90.00
_cell.angle_beta   90.00
_cell.angle_gamma   90.00
#
_symmetry.space_group_name_H-M   'P 1'
#
loop_
_entity.id
_entity.type
_entity.pdbx_description
1 polymer ?
#
loop_
_entity_poly.entity_id
_entity_poly.type
_entity_poly.pdbx_seq_one_letter_code
_entity_poly.pdbx_strand_id
1 'polypeptide(L)' 'MNLTDPATDWTNQTWEERLEMCVSTLYVHGYMGDADKARTMERIRARAEIQREASPATAKGDA' A
#
# COMPACT_ATOMS: atom_id res chain seq x y z
N MET A 1 19.89 -4.34 -2.71
CA MET A 1 18.75 -3.43 -2.84
C MET A 1 18.91 -2.76 -4.20
N ASN A 2 18.11 -3.16 -5.19
CA ASN A 2 18.17 -2.55 -6.52
C ASN A 2 17.51 -1.18 -6.45
N LEU A 3 18.06 -0.17 -7.13
CA LEU A 3 17.51 1.19 -7.20
C LEU A 3 16.09 1.26 -7.82
N THR A 4 15.64 0.17 -8.42
CA THR A 4 14.34 0.02 -9.08
C THR A 4 13.30 -0.68 -8.21
N ASP A 5 13.71 -1.23 -7.06
CA ASP A 5 12.77 -1.83 -6.13
C ASP A 5 11.89 -0.70 -5.56
N PRO A 6 10.55 -0.87 -5.49
CA PRO A 6 9.70 0.11 -4.84
C PRO A 6 10.26 0.44 -3.47
N ALA A 7 10.45 1.73 -3.17
CA ALA A 7 11.07 2.15 -1.92
C ALA A 7 10.23 1.68 -0.72
N THR A 8 10.60 0.52 -0.17
CA THR A 8 10.30 0.19 1.21
C THR A 8 11.14 1.15 2.03
N ASP A 9 10.52 1.96 2.90
CA ASP A 9 11.33 2.83 3.75
C ASP A 9 12.17 1.99 4.74
N TRP A 10 12.93 2.64 5.62
CA TRP A 10 13.76 1.99 6.64
C TRP A 10 13.04 0.94 7.51
N THR A 11 11.70 0.92 7.51
CA THR A 11 10.83 -0.07 8.18
C THR A 11 10.58 -1.33 7.35
N ASN A 12 11.08 -1.43 6.11
CA ASN A 12 10.78 -2.49 5.15
C ASN A 12 9.28 -2.66 4.83
N GLN A 13 8.45 -1.64 5.10
CA GLN A 13 7.03 -1.68 4.80
C GLN A 13 6.73 -1.19 3.39
N THR A 14 5.83 -1.90 2.73
CA THR A 14 5.18 -1.45 1.50
C THR A 14 4.39 -0.15 1.76
N TRP A 15 4.04 0.54 0.69
CA TRP A 15 3.17 1.72 0.80
C TRP A 15 1.76 1.36 1.30
N GLU A 16 1.26 0.19 0.91
CA GLU A 16 -0.02 -0.37 1.35
C GLU A 16 -0.03 -0.55 2.88
N GLU A 17 0.93 -1.28 3.44
CA GLU A 17 1.03 -1.54 4.88
C GLU A 17 1.10 -0.25 5.72
N ARG A 18 1.81 0.77 5.23
CA ARG A 18 1.89 2.07 5.91
C ARG A 18 0.54 2.78 5.97
N LEU A 19 -0.22 2.75 4.88
CA LEU A 19 -1.56 3.34 4.86
C LEU A 19 -2.54 2.56 5.73
N GLU A 20 -2.46 1.23 5.75
CA GLU A 20 -3.30 0.40 6.63
C GLU A 20 -3.05 0.69 8.12
N MET A 21 -1.79 0.90 8.50
CA MET A 21 -1.42 1.30 9.86
C MET A 21 -1.99 2.68 10.24
N CYS A 22 -1.92 3.66 9.34
CA CYS A 22 -2.52 4.98 9.54
C CYS A 22 -4.03 4.92 9.71
N VAL A 23 -4.73 4.16 8.85
CA VAL A 23 -6.19 3.95 8.95
C VAL A 23 -6.55 3.29 10.27
N SER A 24 -5.79 2.26 10.67
CA SER A 24 -6.01 1.56 11.94
C SER A 24 -5.81 2.50 13.13
N THR A 25 -4.81 3.37 13.09
CA THR A 25 -4.53 4.37 14.13
C THR A 25 -5.69 5.37 14.25
N LEU A 26 -6.13 5.95 13.13
CA LEU A 26 -7.25 6.90 13.12
C LEU A 26 -8.55 6.27 13.65
N TYR A 27 -8.79 5.01 13.29
CA TYR A 27 -9.94 4.27 13.78
C TYR A 27 -9.89 4.01 15.29
N VAL A 28 -8.76 3.48 15.80
CA VAL A 28 -8.59 3.17 17.23
C VAL A 28 -8.74 4.41 18.10
N HIS A 29 -8.26 5.56 17.62
CA HIS A 29 -8.37 6.83 18.35
C HIS A 29 -9.70 7.57 18.11
N GLY A 30 -10.66 6.97 17.40
CA GLY A 30 -12.00 7.53 17.19
C GLY A 30 -12.06 8.70 16.20
N TYR A 31 -10.99 8.93 15.43
CA TYR A 31 -10.96 9.95 14.38
C TYR A 31 -11.53 9.46 13.04
N MET A 32 -11.87 8.17 12.94
CA MET A 32 -12.46 7.55 11.75
C MET A 32 -13.54 6.56 12.17
N GLY A 33 -14.74 6.65 11.57
CA GLY A 33 -15.83 5.70 11.81
C GLY A 33 -15.72 4.43 10.96
N ASP A 34 -16.51 3.40 11.30
CA ASP A 34 -16.49 2.09 10.63
C ASP A 34 -16.66 2.18 9.11
N ALA A 35 -17.63 2.98 8.66
CA ALA A 35 -17.92 3.16 7.24
C ALA A 35 -16.76 3.83 6.48
N ASP A 36 -16.08 4.80 7.10
CA ASP A 36 -14.93 5.46 6.52
C ASP A 36 -13.70 4.56 6.51
N LYS A 37 -13.50 3.77 7.56
CA LYS A 37 -12.45 2.74 7.60
C LYS A 37 -12.63 1.74 6.47
N ALA A 38 -13.82 1.15 6.31
CA ALA A 38 -14.08 0.17 5.26
C ALA A 38 -13.83 0.75 3.86
N ARG A 39 -14.36 1.95 3.57
CA ARG A 39 -14.12 2.63 2.29
C ARG A 39 -12.64 2.95 2.04
N THR A 40 -11.92 3.37 3.08
CA THR A 40 -10.51 3.75 2.95
C THR A 40 -9.64 2.52 2.71
N MET A 41 -9.89 1.42 3.42
CA MET A 41 -9.19 0.14 3.20
C MET A 41 -9.42 -0.38 1.77
N GLU A 42 -10.64 -0.29 1.24
CA GLU A 42 -10.93 -0.71 -0.13
C GLU A 42 -10.15 0.12 -1.16
N ARG A 43 -10.07 1.44 -0.97
CA ARG A 43 -9.28 2.34 -1.83
C ARG A 43 -7.79 2.05 -1.77
N ILE A 44 -7.26 1.72 -0.59
CA ILE A 44 -5.84 1.35 -0.41
C ILE A 44 -5.54 0.09 -1.23
N ARG A 45 -6.34 -0.96 -1.08
CA ARG A 45 -6.18 -2.22 -1.82
C ARG A 45 -6.28 -2.03 -3.33
N ALA A 46 -7.30 -1.32 -3.79
CA ALA A 46 -7.47 -1.03 -5.22
C ALA A 46 -6.26 -0.30 -5.80
N ARG A 47 -5.67 0.63 -5.04
CA ARG A 47 -4.47 1.35 -5.48
C ARG A 47 -3.22 0.48 -5.47
N ALA A 48 -3.07 -0.37 -4.45
CA ALA A 48 -1.97 -1.31 -4.37
C ALA A 48 -2.00 -2.30 -5.54
N GLU A 49 -3.19 -2.75 -5.96
CA GLU A 49 -3.34 -3.62 -7.12
C GLU A 49 -2.88 -2.96 -8.41
N ILE A 50 -3.31 -1.71 -8.66
CA ILE A 50 -2.84 -0.93 -9.83
C ILE A 50 -1.31 -0.77 -9.80
N GLN A 51 -0.71 -0.59 -8.62
CA GLN A 51 0.74 -0.48 -8.48
C GLN A 51 1.46 -1.81 -8.76
N ARG A 52 0.87 -2.94 -8.36
CA ARG A 52 1.38 -4.27 -8.71
C ARG A 52 1.32 -4.52 -10.21
N GLU A 53 0.20 -4.21 -10.86
CA GLU A 53 0.01 -4.32 -12.31
C GLU A 53 0.96 -3.40 -13.10
N ALA A 54 1.24 -2.21 -12.58
CA ALA A 54 2.14 -1.23 -13.22
C ALA A 54 3.63 -1.48 -12.95
N SER A 55 3.99 -2.39 -12.03
CA SER A 55 5.37 -2.67 -11.69
C SER A 55 6.03 -3.55 -12.76
N PRO A 56 7.09 -3.09 -13.46
CA PRO A 56 7.69 -3.74 -14.63
C PRO A 56 8.55 -4.98 -14.31
N ALA A 57 8.38 -5.59 -13.13
CA ALA A 57 9.08 -6.83 -12.77
C ALA A 57 8.72 -8.03 -13.69
N THR A 58 7.74 -7.87 -14.58
CA THR A 58 7.35 -8.83 -15.63
C THR A 58 7.74 -8.40 -17.06
N ALA A 59 8.41 -7.26 -17.26
CA ALA A 59 8.77 -6.76 -18.60
C ALA A 59 10.26 -6.94 -18.97
N LYS A 60 11.10 -7.45 -18.05
CA LYS A 60 12.51 -7.80 -18.33
C LYS A 60 12.85 -9.16 -17.73
N GLY A 61 12.33 -10.18 -18.38
CA GLY A 61 12.68 -11.57 -18.15
C GLY A 61 12.10 -12.39 -19.28
N ASP A 62 12.61 -12.17 -20.50
CA ASP A 62 12.65 -13.12 -21.61
C ASP A 62 13.06 -12.38 -22.91
N ALA A 63 14.37 -12.38 -23.18
CA ALA A 63 15.01 -12.43 -24.49
C ALA A 63 16.54 -12.42 -24.32
#